data_AF-A0A6S7I6Q0-F1
#
_entry.id   AF-A0A6S7I6Q0-F1
#
_cell.length_a   1.000
_cell.length_b   1.000
_cell.length_c   1.000
_cell.angle_alpha   90.00
_cell.angle_beta   90.00
_cell.angle_gamma   90.00
#
_symmetry.space_group_name_H-M   'P 1'
#
loop_
_entity.id
_entity.type
_entity.pdbx_description
1 polymer ?
#
loop_
_entity_poly.entity_id
_entity_poly.type
_entity_poly.pdbx_seq_one_letter_code
_entity_poly.pdbx_strand_id
1 'polypeptide(L)' 'VNALEKFWCENHFTCFGCDTQLTLRSKFHEFDMKPLCRKCYEKMPLEMKKRLRRAELVKATFDISMR' A
#
# COMPACT_ATOMS: atom_id res chain seq x y z
N VAL A 1 3.62 -7.34 12.18
CA VAL A 1 3.00 -7.55 10.85
C VAL A 1 4.02 -7.27 9.76
N ASN A 2 4.42 -8.27 8.96
CA ASN A 2 5.33 -8.07 7.81
C ASN A 2 4.49 -7.86 6.54
N ALA A 3 4.50 -6.64 6.01
CA ALA A 3 3.76 -6.23 4.81
C ALA A 3 4.59 -5.21 4.01
N LEU A 4 4.60 -5.33 2.68
CA LEU A 4 5.29 -4.40 1.77
C LEU A 4 6.81 -4.35 2.03
N GLU A 5 7.40 -5.49 2.39
CA GLU A 5 8.82 -5.61 2.77
C GLU A 5 9.19 -4.73 3.99
N LYS A 6 8.19 -4.36 4.81
CA LYS A 6 8.34 -3.55 6.01
C LYS A 6 7.67 -4.22 7.21
N PHE A 7 8.20 -3.91 8.39
CA PHE A 7 7.62 -4.33 9.66
C PHE A 7 6.68 -3.25 10.18
N TRP A 8 5.42 -3.62 10.33
CA TRP A 8 4.38 -2.82 10.96
C TRP A 8 4.03 -3.41 12.32
N CYS A 9 3.81 -2.56 13.33
CA CYS A 9 3.16 -2.99 14.56
C CYS A 9 1.69 -3.33 14.28
N GLU A 10 1.10 -4.28 15.00
CA GLU A 10 -0.31 -4.69 14.83
C GLU A 10 -1.29 -3.53 15.04
N ASN A 11 -0.93 -2.57 15.90
CA ASN A 11 -1.72 -1.37 16.16
C ASN A 11 -1.55 -0.28 15.09
N HIS A 12 -0.42 -0.28 14.36
CA HIS A 12 -0.09 0.75 13.38
C HIS A 12 -0.31 0.31 11.93
N PHE A 13 -0.75 -0.93 11.72
CA PHE A 13 -1.13 -1.43 10.41
C PHE A 13 -2.60 -1.11 10.11
N THR A 14 -2.89 0.17 9.92
CA THR A 14 -4.24 0.71 9.72
C THR A 14 -4.35 1.46 8.39
N CYS A 15 -5.53 1.45 7.79
CA CYS A 15 -5.77 2.15 6.53
C CYS A 15 -5.64 3.67 6.69
N PHE A 16 -4.76 4.31 5.92
CA PHE A 16 -4.59 5.77 5.95
C PHE A 16 -5.87 6.57 5.65
N GLY A 17 -6.83 5.99 4.92
CA GLY A 17 -8.06 6.69 4.53
C GLY A 17 -9.27 6.45 5.43
N CYS A 18 -9.23 5.47 6.34
CA CYS A 18 -10.38 5.15 7.19
C CYS A 18 -10.01 4.55 8.55
N ASP A 19 -8.71 4.55 8.88
CA ASP A 19 -8.08 4.04 10.11
C ASP A 19 -8.48 2.60 10.50
N THR A 20 -9.08 1.86 9.58
CA THR A 20 -9.47 0.47 9.81
C THR A 20 -8.24 -0.40 9.87
N GLN A 21 -8.17 -1.27 10.87
CA GLN A 21 -7.09 -2.23 11.03
C GLN A 21 -7.02 -3.17 9.83
N LEU A 22 -5.85 -3.18 9.19
CA LEU A 22 -5.57 -4.04 8.05
C LEU A 22 -4.99 -5.36 8.56
N THR A 23 -5.16 -6.41 7.78
CA THR A 23 -4.58 -7.72 8.09
C THR A 23 -3.82 -8.24 6.87
N LEU A 24 -2.82 -9.10 7.09
CA LEU A 24 -2.09 -9.75 5.99
C LEU A 24 -2.97 -10.66 5.13
N ARG A 25 -4.14 -11.06 5.65
CA ARG A 25 -5.14 -11.82 4.90
C ARG A 25 -5.95 -10.94 3.95
N SER A 26 -6.09 -9.65 4.25
CA SER A 26 -6.82 -8.71 3.41
C SER A 26 -5.93 -8.10 2.34
N LYS A 27 -6.45 -7.88 1.13
CA LYS A 27 -5.72 -7.15 0.08
C LYS A 27 -5.74 -5.66 0.39
N PHE A 28 -4.56 -5.06 0.48
CA PHE A 28 -4.35 -3.62 0.69
C PHE A 28 -3.35 -3.10 -0.35
N HIS A 29 -3.33 -1.78 -0.55
CA HIS A 29 -2.43 -1.08 -1.47
C HIS A 29 -1.50 -0.17 -0.68
N GLU A 30 -0.27 0.05 -1.17
CA GLU A 30 0.62 1.06 -0.58
C GLU A 30 0.42 2.40 -1.29
N PHE A 31 0.02 3.43 -0.57
CA PHE A 31 -0.04 4.81 -1.04
C PHE A 31 0.89 5.69 -0.22
N ASP A 32 1.88 6.30 -0.88
CA ASP A 32 2.78 7.27 -0.22
C ASP A 32 3.45 6.69 1.04
N MET A 33 3.94 5.45 0.93
CA MET A 33 4.50 4.63 2.02
C MET A 33 3.52 4.25 3.16
N LYS A 34 2.22 4.51 3.00
CA LYS A 34 1.18 4.16 3.97
C LYS A 34 0.22 3.10 3.41
N PRO A 35 -0.31 2.18 4.24
CA PRO A 35 -1.20 1.15 3.75
C PRO A 35 -2.63 1.69 3.59
N LEU A 36 -3.31 1.26 2.53
CA LEU A 36 -4.63 1.72 2.12
C LEU A 36 -5.53 0.53 1.82
N CYS A 37 -6.74 0.50 2.39
CA CYS A 37 -7.70 -0.56 2.14
C CYS A 37 -8.26 -0.46 0.71
N ARG A 38 -8.74 -1.58 0.17
CA ARG A 38 -9.37 -1.62 -1.16
C ARG A 38 -10.54 -0.62 -1.29
N LYS A 39 -11.37 -0.45 -0.25
CA LYS A 39 -12.50 0.47 -0.27
C LYS A 39 -12.06 1.94 -0.43
N CYS A 40 -11.02 2.34 0.31
CA CYS A 40 -10.44 3.69 0.19
C CYS A 40 -9.73 3.86 -1.15
N TYR A 41 -9.05 2.82 -1.63
CA TYR A 41 -8.45 2.81 -2.96
C TYR A 41 -9.51 3.01 -4.05
N GLU A 42 -10.66 2.32 -3.99
CA GLU A 42 -11.75 2.47 -4.96
C GLU A 42 -12.37 3.87 -4.93
N LYS A 43 -12.51 4.49 -3.75
CA LYS A 43 -13.00 5.86 -3.57
C LYS A 43 -12.02 6.95 -4.03
N MET A 44 -10.74 6.64 -4.19
CA MET A 44 -9.74 7.64 -4.58
C MET A 44 -9.95 8.15 -6.02
N PRO A 45 -9.71 9.46 -6.28
CA PRO A 45 -9.74 10.03 -7.62
C PRO A 45 -8.77 9.32 -8.57
N LEU A 46 -9.15 9.27 -9.86
CA LEU A 46 -8.37 8.61 -10.92
C LEU A 46 -6.93 9.16 -11.05
N GLU A 47 -6.75 10.45 -10.81
CA GLU A 47 -5.42 11.08 -10.83
C GLU A 47 -4.49 10.51 -9.75
N MET A 48 -5.03 10.26 -8.56
CA MET A 48 -4.27 9.67 -7.45
C MET A 48 -3.91 8.20 -7.73
N LYS A 49 -4.84 7.45 -8.35
CA LYS A 49 -4.63 6.05 -8.77
C LYS A 49 -3.53 5.89 -9.82
N LYS A 50 -3.32 6.89 -10.69
CA LYS A 50 -2.22 6.85 -11.68
C LYS A 50 -0.84 6.91 -11.01
N ARG A 51 -0.69 7.73 -9.97
CA ARG A 51 0.57 7.85 -9.21
C ARG A 51 0.90 6.54 -8.48
N LEU A 52 -0.12 5.90 -7.91
CA LEU A 52 -0.03 4.60 -7.25
C LEU A 52 0.54 3.51 -8.16
N ARG A 53 -0.08 3.31 -9.33
CA ARG A 53 0.39 2.31 -10.31
C ARG A 53 1.81 2.59 -10.79
N ARG A 54 2.20 3.86 -10.94
CA ARG A 54 3.57 4.21 -11.32
C ARG A 54 4.57 3.86 -10.21
N ALA A 55 4.23 4.07 -8.94
CA ALA A 55 5.08 3.68 -7.82
C ALA A 55 5.23 2.16 -7.70
N GLU A 56 4.16 1.38 -7.89
CA GLU A 56 4.21 -0.09 -7.90
C GLU A 56 5.11 -0.61 -9.05
N LEU A 57 5.01 -0.03 -10.24
CA LEU A 57 5.84 -0.39 -11.41
C LEU A 57 7.32 0.00 -11.23
N VAL A 58 7.59 1.15 -10.59
CA VAL A 58 8.97 1.57 -10.29
C VAL A 58 9.59 0.66 -9.24
N LYS A 59 8.87 0.26 -8.18
CA LYS A 59 9.39 -0.73 -7.23
C LYS A 59 9.75 -2.06 -7.88
N ALA A 60 8.89 -2.57 -8.76
CA ALA A 60 9.15 -3.81 -9.49
C ALA A 60 10.37 -3.73 -10.42
N THR A 61 10.75 -2.54 -10.89
CA THR A 61 11.93 -2.34 -11.76
C THR A 61 13.22 -2.12 -10.99
N PHE A 62 13.17 -1.52 -9.79
CA PHE A 62 14.34 -1.38 -8.92
C PHE A 62 14.77 -2.70 -8.27
N ASP A 63 13.83 -3.60 -7.97
CA ASP A 63 14.12 -4.95 -7.43
C ASP A 63 14.96 -5.81 -8.40
N ILE A 64 14.81 -5.59 -9.71
CA ILE A 64 15.58 -6.30 -10.75
C ILE A 64 17.05 -5.82 -10.81
N SER A 65 17.37 -4.65 -10.26
CA SER A 65 18.72 -4.04 -10.32
C SER A 65 19.63 -4.36 -9.14
N MET A 66 19.15 -5.09 -8.13
CA MET A 66 19.91 -5.48 -6.92
C MET A 66 20.08 -7.00 -6.76
N ARG A 67 20.09 -7.76 -7.86
CA ARG A 67 20.62 -9.13 -7.87
C ARG A 67 22.14 -9.14 -7.96
#